data_AF-A0A7W0QS61-F1
#
_entry.id   AF-A0A7W0QS61-F1
#
_cell.length_a   1.000
_cell.length_b   1.000
_cell.length_c   1.000
_cell.angle_alpha   90.00
_cell.angle_beta   90.00
_cell.angle_gamma   90.00
#
_symmetry.space_group_name_H-M   'P 1'
#
loop_
_entity.id
_entity.type
_entity.pdbx_description
1 polymer ?
#
loop_
_entity_poly.entity_id
_entity_poly.type
_entity_poly.pdbx_seq_one_letter_code
_entity_poly.pdbx_strand_id
1 'polypeptide(L)'
;APPATWEAFREAAIALTTESHAGFAETSTNNQGGWHFTAWMYSAGGQLLEQEGDAYQAVFASETGVSVLELLKAMRFEDGSMSDRQLLEQDQTREMLATGQAAMAIQAPDSLPWIAERFPDVDMNQFGFGVLPQNGGNATLAGGSVWMFNPNSSPEVIQAAVDWILFKEFDLENLDAQLQADQERGAFIGAPESPIFTGEYFEARQAVIDTYTNAPLENYTTFIEGSEQVALMAEPPIETQQLYAAIDPAVQAVLTDENANPQELLEQAQQQFQTQVLDQR
;
A
#
# COMPACT_ATOMS: atom_id res chain seq x y z
N ALA A 1 11.04 -10.61 14.20
CA ALA A 1 10.40 -9.32 13.90
C ALA A 1 10.40 -9.14 12.37
N PRO A 2 9.40 -8.47 11.79
CA PRO A 2 9.38 -8.14 10.37
C PRO A 2 10.65 -7.35 9.96
N PRO A 3 11.15 -7.51 8.72
CA PRO A 3 12.33 -6.80 8.23
C PRO A 3 12.05 -5.29 8.08
N ALA A 4 12.96 -4.45 8.58
CA ALA A 4 12.81 -2.99 8.57
C ALA A 4 13.60 -2.29 7.43
N THR A 5 14.48 -3.02 6.74
CA THR A 5 15.28 -2.51 5.61
C THR A 5 15.08 -3.40 4.38
N TRP A 6 15.27 -2.83 3.19
CA TRP A 6 15.14 -3.62 1.94
C TRP A 6 16.16 -4.75 1.82
N GLU A 7 17.37 -4.57 2.37
CA GLU A 7 18.38 -5.64 2.45
C GLU A 7 17.89 -6.80 3.33
N ALA A 8 17.41 -6.50 4.54
CA ALA A 8 16.85 -7.53 5.43
C ALA A 8 15.57 -8.16 4.85
N PHE A 9 14.79 -7.41 4.09
CA PHE A 9 13.61 -7.92 3.39
C PHE A 9 13.99 -8.91 2.30
N ARG A 10 15.00 -8.59 1.49
CA ARG A 10 15.55 -9.48 0.46
C ARG A 10 16.10 -10.77 1.09
N GLU A 11 16.88 -10.66 2.16
CA GLU A 11 17.39 -11.83 2.90
C GLU A 11 16.27 -12.70 3.48
N ALA A 12 15.23 -12.07 4.05
CA ALA A 12 14.07 -12.78 4.56
C ALA A 12 13.29 -13.49 3.44
N ALA A 13 13.12 -12.85 2.28
CA ALA A 13 12.44 -13.45 1.13
C ALA A 13 13.20 -14.70 0.64
N ILE A 14 14.53 -14.63 0.55
CA ILE A 14 15.35 -15.80 0.21
C ILE A 14 15.15 -16.92 1.25
N ALA A 15 15.27 -16.60 2.54
CA ALA A 15 15.16 -17.58 3.62
C ALA A 15 13.76 -18.22 3.72
N LEU A 16 12.72 -17.49 3.33
CA LEU A 16 11.33 -17.92 3.34
C LEU A 16 10.88 -18.55 2.01
N THR A 17 11.76 -18.70 1.02
CA THR A 17 11.38 -19.37 -0.24
C THR A 17 11.53 -20.88 -0.10
N THR A 18 10.52 -21.63 -0.57
CA THR A 18 10.53 -23.10 -0.60
C THR A 18 10.06 -23.59 -1.97
N GLU A 19 10.11 -24.90 -2.22
CA GLU A 19 9.52 -25.49 -3.43
C GLU A 19 7.99 -25.29 -3.51
N SER A 20 7.32 -25.04 -2.38
CA SER A 20 5.86 -24.92 -2.29
C SER A 20 5.34 -23.49 -2.20
N HIS A 21 6.17 -22.51 -1.85
CA HIS A 21 5.76 -21.11 -1.74
C HIS A 21 6.91 -20.14 -2.01
N ALA A 22 6.54 -18.97 -2.51
CA ALA A 22 7.46 -17.86 -2.69
C ALA A 22 7.78 -17.18 -1.35
N GLY A 23 8.98 -16.64 -1.20
CA GLY A 23 9.30 -15.74 -0.10
C GLY A 23 8.53 -14.42 -0.20
N PHE A 24 8.33 -13.91 -1.42
CA PHE A 24 7.67 -12.64 -1.68
C PHE A 24 6.73 -12.69 -2.90
N ALA A 25 5.59 -12.01 -2.82
CA ALA A 25 4.71 -11.74 -3.96
C ALA A 25 4.49 -10.24 -4.10
N GLU A 26 4.80 -9.70 -5.29
CA GLU A 26 4.65 -8.28 -5.60
C GLU A 26 3.45 -8.01 -6.49
N THR A 27 2.71 -6.95 -6.16
CA THR A 27 1.63 -6.41 -6.99
C THR A 27 2.24 -5.57 -8.11
N SER A 28 1.92 -5.86 -9.38
CA SER A 28 2.71 -5.35 -10.49
C SER A 28 1.97 -5.11 -11.80
N THR A 29 0.63 -5.08 -11.82
CA THR A 29 -0.15 -4.87 -13.05
C THR A 29 -1.39 -4.02 -12.82
N ASN A 30 -2.05 -3.59 -13.91
CA ASN A 30 -3.28 -2.81 -13.88
C ASN A 30 -3.11 -1.48 -13.13
N ASN A 31 -2.01 -0.77 -13.43
CA ASN A 31 -1.53 0.45 -12.77
C ASN A 31 -1.02 0.23 -11.33
N GLN A 32 -1.18 -0.97 -10.77
CA GLN A 32 -0.80 -1.22 -9.39
C GLN A 32 0.72 -1.41 -9.22
N GLY A 33 1.46 -1.73 -10.29
CA GLY A 33 2.92 -1.70 -10.29
C GLY A 33 3.45 -0.28 -10.15
N GLY A 34 2.88 0.70 -10.86
CA GLY A 34 3.24 2.12 -10.66
C GLY A 34 2.85 2.65 -9.27
N TRP A 35 1.71 2.19 -8.73
CA TRP A 35 1.28 2.49 -7.37
C TRP A 35 2.24 1.91 -6.32
N HIS A 36 2.60 0.63 -6.41
CA HIS A 36 3.58 0.01 -5.52
C HIS A 36 4.94 0.70 -5.67
N PHE A 37 5.44 0.88 -6.90
CA PHE A 37 6.70 1.57 -7.18
C PHE A 37 6.79 2.93 -6.48
N THR A 38 5.67 3.65 -6.35
CA THR A 38 5.61 4.90 -5.59
C THR A 38 5.92 4.72 -4.10
N ALA A 39 5.37 3.68 -3.47
CA ALA A 39 5.69 3.35 -2.08
C ALA A 39 7.17 2.95 -1.91
N TRP A 40 7.70 2.11 -2.82
CA TRP A 40 9.12 1.76 -2.85
C TRP A 40 10.01 2.99 -3.01
N MET A 41 9.66 3.91 -3.91
CA MET A 41 10.39 5.15 -4.14
C MET A 41 10.44 6.04 -2.90
N TYR A 42 9.31 6.26 -2.23
CA TYR A 42 9.27 7.07 -1.01
C TYR A 42 10.08 6.44 0.11
N SER A 43 10.04 5.11 0.27
CA SER A 43 10.86 4.41 1.27
C SER A 43 12.38 4.55 1.04
N ALA A 44 12.77 4.80 -0.21
CA ALA A 44 14.15 5.05 -0.63
C ALA A 44 14.50 6.55 -0.71
N GLY A 45 13.61 7.44 -0.29
CA GLY A 45 13.80 8.89 -0.31
C GLY A 45 13.72 9.53 -1.70
N GLY A 46 13.21 8.79 -2.69
CA GLY A 46 12.99 9.27 -4.05
C GLY A 46 11.72 10.10 -4.19
N GLN A 47 11.60 10.74 -5.34
CA GLN A 47 10.41 11.49 -5.75
C GLN A 47 10.00 11.09 -7.16
N LEU A 48 8.72 11.29 -7.49
CA LEU A 48 8.19 10.98 -8.81
C LEU A 48 8.03 12.22 -9.67
N LEU A 49 7.66 13.34 -9.03
CA LEU A 49 7.47 14.63 -9.64
C LEU A 49 8.21 15.69 -8.82
N GLU A 50 8.80 16.66 -9.50
CA GLU A 50 9.35 17.88 -8.91
C GLU A 50 8.58 19.08 -9.47
N GLN A 51 8.31 20.08 -8.63
CA GLN A 51 7.65 21.30 -9.06
C GLN A 51 8.69 22.34 -9.49
N GLU A 52 8.61 22.77 -10.74
CA GLU A 52 9.44 23.84 -11.32
C GLU A 52 8.59 25.08 -11.60
N GLY A 53 8.48 25.97 -10.60
CA GLY A 53 7.60 27.12 -10.68
C GLY A 53 6.13 26.70 -10.74
N ASP A 54 5.44 27.04 -11.83
CA ASP A 54 4.04 26.65 -12.06
C ASP A 54 3.92 25.30 -12.82
N ALA A 55 5.05 24.72 -13.26
CA ALA A 55 5.09 23.46 -14.01
C ALA A 55 5.58 22.31 -13.13
N TYR A 56 5.40 21.08 -13.63
CA TYR A 56 5.91 19.86 -13.01
C TYR A 56 6.85 19.14 -13.98
N GLN A 57 7.93 18.59 -13.42
CA GLN A 57 8.85 17.70 -14.10
C GLN A 57 8.72 16.28 -13.53
N ALA A 58 8.67 15.28 -14.41
CA ALA A 58 8.78 13.89 -14.02
C ALA A 58 10.24 13.53 -13.72
N VAL A 59 10.50 12.94 -12.55
CA VAL A 59 11.86 12.67 -12.01
C VAL A 59 12.03 11.25 -11.47
N PHE A 60 11.06 10.36 -11.74
CA PHE A 60 11.10 8.98 -11.25
C PHE A 60 12.17 8.09 -11.92
N ALA A 61 12.75 8.49 -13.05
CA ALA A 61 13.89 7.82 -13.71
C ALA A 61 15.26 8.21 -13.10
N SER A 62 15.28 8.49 -11.80
CA SER A 62 16.48 8.79 -11.02
C SER A 62 17.25 7.51 -10.66
N GLU A 63 18.48 7.67 -10.15
CA GLU A 63 19.27 6.56 -9.59
C GLU A 63 18.47 5.77 -8.54
N THR A 64 17.66 6.46 -7.72
CA THR A 64 16.77 5.83 -6.75
C THR A 64 15.71 4.96 -7.43
N GLY A 65 15.03 5.47 -8.46
CA GLY A 65 14.02 4.69 -9.19
C GLY A 65 14.59 3.47 -9.88
N VAL A 66 15.78 3.62 -10.47
CA VAL A 66 16.51 2.51 -11.08
C VAL A 66 16.89 1.47 -10.04
N SER A 67 17.37 1.89 -8.87
CA SER A 67 17.71 0.96 -7.79
C SER A 67 16.52 0.15 -7.26
N VAL A 68 15.31 0.74 -7.26
CA VAL A 68 14.07 0.02 -6.89
C VAL A 68 13.78 -1.09 -7.90
N LEU A 69 13.82 -0.78 -9.20
CA LEU A 69 13.58 -1.78 -10.23
C LEU A 69 14.67 -2.85 -10.31
N GLU A 70 15.94 -2.48 -10.12
CA GLU A 70 17.04 -3.44 -10.03
C GLU A 70 16.88 -4.38 -8.83
N LEU A 71 16.42 -3.88 -7.67
CA LEU A 71 16.15 -4.72 -6.51
C LEU A 71 15.03 -5.73 -6.80
N LEU A 72 13.90 -5.29 -7.38
CA LEU A 72 12.80 -6.19 -7.77
C LEU A 72 13.28 -7.25 -8.78
N LYS A 73 14.07 -6.83 -9.78
CA LYS A 73 14.66 -7.72 -10.77
C LYS A 73 15.58 -8.77 -10.14
N ALA A 74 16.45 -8.36 -9.23
CA ALA A 74 17.37 -9.24 -8.53
C ALA A 74 16.61 -10.25 -7.65
N MET A 75 15.58 -9.80 -6.92
CA MET A 75 14.71 -10.68 -6.14
C MET A 75 13.99 -11.72 -7.02
N ARG A 76 13.61 -11.34 -8.24
CA ARG A 76 12.96 -12.25 -9.20
C ARG A 76 13.90 -13.28 -9.80
N PHE A 77 15.04 -12.85 -10.34
CA PHE A 77 15.88 -13.66 -11.22
C PHE A 77 17.16 -14.17 -10.55
N GLU A 78 17.85 -13.34 -9.77
CA GLU A 78 19.08 -13.75 -9.09
C GLU A 78 18.77 -14.63 -7.86
N ASP A 79 17.79 -14.19 -7.07
CA ASP A 79 17.46 -14.84 -5.79
C ASP A 79 16.44 -15.96 -5.94
N GLY A 80 15.61 -15.89 -7.00
CA GLY A 80 14.44 -16.76 -7.15
C GLY A 80 13.47 -16.68 -5.98
N SER A 81 13.43 -15.54 -5.28
CA SER A 81 12.68 -15.38 -4.02
C SER A 81 11.23 -14.91 -4.22
N MET A 82 10.86 -14.60 -5.46
CA MET A 82 9.53 -14.15 -5.84
C MET A 82 8.70 -15.27 -6.48
N SER A 83 7.37 -15.13 -6.42
CA SER A 83 6.41 -16.00 -7.11
C SER A 83 6.74 -16.18 -8.60
N ASP A 84 6.67 -17.40 -9.13
CA ASP A 84 6.80 -17.59 -10.58
C ASP A 84 5.63 -16.99 -11.36
N ARG A 85 4.45 -16.95 -10.75
CA ARG A 85 3.32 -16.17 -11.25
C ARG A 85 3.61 -14.68 -11.00
N GLN A 86 3.82 -13.96 -12.08
CA GLN A 86 4.04 -12.50 -12.10
C GLN A 86 2.82 -11.79 -12.69
N LEU A 87 2.86 -10.45 -12.71
CA LEU A 87 1.74 -9.61 -13.15
C LEU A 87 0.53 -9.78 -12.23
N LEU A 88 0.79 -9.73 -10.92
CA LEU A 88 -0.22 -9.91 -9.90
C LEU A 88 -0.94 -8.60 -9.59
N GLU A 89 -2.24 -8.69 -9.33
CA GLU A 89 -3.03 -7.62 -8.72
C GLU A 89 -3.09 -7.79 -7.20
N GLN A 90 -3.44 -6.74 -6.47
CA GLN A 90 -3.43 -6.70 -5.00
C GLN A 90 -4.29 -7.82 -4.39
N ASP A 91 -5.48 -8.08 -4.93
CA ASP A 91 -6.34 -9.17 -4.46
C ASP A 91 -5.66 -10.53 -4.61
N GLN A 92 -4.83 -10.71 -5.64
CA GLN A 92 -4.11 -11.95 -5.88
C GLN A 92 -2.92 -12.12 -4.92
N THR A 93 -2.21 -11.03 -4.58
CA THR A 93 -1.14 -11.09 -3.57
C THR A 93 -1.70 -11.32 -2.17
N ARG A 94 -2.87 -10.74 -1.84
CA ARG A 94 -3.63 -11.03 -0.61
C ARG A 94 -4.09 -12.48 -0.53
N GLU A 95 -4.64 -13.03 -1.61
CA GLU A 95 -5.01 -14.45 -1.69
C GLU A 95 -3.78 -15.36 -1.51
N MET A 96 -2.65 -15.02 -2.11
CA MET A 96 -1.41 -15.80 -1.95
C MET A 96 -0.91 -15.78 -0.51
N LEU A 97 -1.01 -14.66 0.20
CA LEU A 97 -0.74 -14.59 1.64
C LEU A 97 -1.73 -15.46 2.43
N ALA A 98 -3.02 -15.33 2.16
CA ALA A 98 -4.08 -16.06 2.87
C ALA A 98 -3.95 -17.58 2.73
N THR A 99 -3.53 -18.04 1.54
CA THR A 99 -3.43 -19.46 1.20
C THR A 99 -2.03 -20.06 1.40
N GLY A 100 -1.08 -19.27 1.93
CA GLY A 100 0.30 -19.71 2.18
C GLY A 100 1.13 -19.94 0.91
N GLN A 101 0.73 -19.39 -0.24
CA GLN A 101 1.48 -19.43 -1.49
C GLN A 101 2.61 -18.39 -1.55
N ALA A 102 2.54 -17.36 -0.70
CA ALA A 102 3.61 -16.39 -0.47
C ALA A 102 3.79 -16.15 1.03
N ALA A 103 5.05 -16.05 1.48
CA ALA A 103 5.37 -15.77 2.88
C ALA A 103 5.27 -14.28 3.23
N MET A 104 5.51 -13.39 2.26
CA MET A 104 5.43 -11.93 2.41
C MET A 104 4.78 -11.28 1.19
N ALA A 105 4.09 -10.16 1.41
CA ALA A 105 3.66 -9.22 0.39
C ALA A 105 3.56 -7.81 0.98
N ILE A 106 3.67 -6.78 0.15
CA ILE A 106 3.46 -5.39 0.58
C ILE A 106 1.96 -5.12 0.53
N GLN A 107 1.38 -4.73 1.66
CA GLN A 107 -0.04 -4.46 1.81
C GLN A 107 -0.26 -3.27 2.75
N ALA A 108 -1.45 -2.68 2.67
CA ALA A 108 -1.97 -1.78 3.69
C ALA A 108 -2.81 -2.54 4.73
N PRO A 109 -3.08 -1.97 5.93
CA PRO A 109 -3.78 -2.67 7.00
C PRO A 109 -5.17 -3.21 6.65
N ASP A 110 -5.85 -2.60 5.67
CA ASP A 110 -7.15 -3.04 5.14
C ASP A 110 -7.11 -4.45 4.53
N SER A 111 -5.92 -4.97 4.23
CA SER A 111 -5.73 -6.35 3.79
C SER A 111 -6.12 -7.39 4.86
N LEU A 112 -5.97 -7.09 6.15
CA LEU A 112 -6.29 -8.03 7.24
C LEU A 112 -7.80 -8.33 7.33
N PRO A 113 -8.70 -7.32 7.41
CA PRO A 113 -10.13 -7.59 7.38
C PRO A 113 -10.58 -8.19 6.03
N TRP A 114 -9.95 -7.82 4.91
CA TRP A 114 -10.23 -8.45 3.61
C TRP A 114 -9.92 -9.95 3.62
N ILE A 115 -8.76 -10.36 4.16
CA ILE A 115 -8.37 -11.77 4.26
C ILE A 115 -9.36 -12.52 5.15
N ALA A 116 -9.66 -11.98 6.34
CA ALA A 116 -10.57 -12.62 7.28
C ALA A 116 -11.99 -12.82 6.70
N GLU A 117 -12.48 -11.86 5.92
CA GLU A 117 -13.79 -11.96 5.28
C GLU A 117 -13.82 -12.97 4.12
N ARG A 118 -12.78 -12.96 3.26
CA ARG A 118 -12.73 -13.80 2.06
C ARG A 118 -12.25 -15.22 2.31
N PHE A 119 -11.45 -15.42 3.36
CA PHE A 119 -10.87 -16.70 3.75
C PHE A 119 -11.15 -16.96 5.24
N PRO A 120 -12.42 -17.21 5.63
CA PRO A 120 -12.83 -17.29 7.03
C PRO A 120 -12.20 -18.46 7.81
N ASP A 121 -11.63 -19.45 7.12
CA ASP A 121 -10.94 -20.60 7.72
C ASP A 121 -9.45 -20.33 8.00
N VAL A 122 -8.92 -19.17 7.59
CA VAL A 122 -7.52 -18.79 7.81
C VAL A 122 -7.33 -18.30 9.24
N ASP A 123 -6.36 -18.88 9.96
CA ASP A 123 -6.01 -18.43 11.31
C ASP A 123 -5.31 -17.06 11.24
N MET A 124 -6.01 -16.00 11.63
CA MET A 124 -5.47 -14.64 11.58
C MET A 124 -4.27 -14.44 12.52
N ASN A 125 -4.03 -15.33 13.51
CA ASN A 125 -2.86 -15.28 14.37
C ASN A 125 -1.54 -15.58 13.64
N GLN A 126 -1.60 -16.08 12.40
CA GLN A 126 -0.39 -16.36 11.61
C GLN A 126 0.19 -15.12 10.93
N PHE A 127 -0.57 -14.03 10.82
CA PHE A 127 -0.11 -12.80 10.16
C PHE A 127 0.60 -11.87 11.14
N GLY A 128 1.80 -11.44 10.76
CA GLY A 128 2.47 -10.29 11.33
C GLY A 128 2.32 -9.08 10.40
N PHE A 129 2.41 -7.88 10.95
CA PHE A 129 2.36 -6.64 10.18
C PHE A 129 3.43 -5.66 10.67
N GLY A 130 4.24 -5.15 9.74
CA GLY A 130 5.32 -4.23 10.02
C GLY A 130 5.23 -3.01 9.12
N VAL A 131 6.01 -1.97 9.44
CA VAL A 131 6.18 -0.83 8.52
C VAL A 131 6.86 -1.28 7.23
N LEU A 132 6.59 -0.57 6.13
CA LEU A 132 7.28 -0.79 4.86
C LEU A 132 8.80 -0.70 5.08
N PRO A 133 9.60 -1.65 4.57
CA PRO A 133 11.05 -1.58 4.70
C PRO A 133 11.61 -0.27 4.13
N GLN A 134 12.62 0.29 4.79
CA GLN A 134 13.17 1.59 4.45
C GLN A 134 14.57 1.48 3.83
N ASN A 135 14.93 2.46 3.02
CA ASN A 135 16.29 2.67 2.49
C ASN A 135 16.62 4.18 2.44
N GLY A 136 16.52 4.83 3.61
CA GLY A 136 16.90 6.23 3.79
C GLY A 136 15.78 7.26 3.61
N GLY A 137 14.60 6.85 3.11
CA GLY A 137 13.46 7.75 2.96
C GLY A 137 12.70 8.04 4.25
N ASN A 138 12.62 7.06 5.16
CA ASN A 138 11.76 7.10 6.35
C ASN A 138 10.34 7.57 6.00
N ALA A 139 9.81 7.07 4.89
CA ALA A 139 8.55 7.49 4.31
C ALA A 139 7.84 6.33 3.60
N THR A 140 6.52 6.43 3.47
CA THR A 140 5.70 5.50 2.70
C THR A 140 4.54 6.25 2.05
N LEU A 141 3.99 5.70 0.97
CA LEU A 141 2.78 6.22 0.37
C LEU A 141 1.60 6.08 1.35
N ALA A 142 0.89 7.18 1.57
CA ALA A 142 -0.35 7.22 2.31
C ALA A 142 -1.50 6.72 1.43
N GLY A 143 -2.33 5.84 1.99
CA GLY A 143 -3.63 5.53 1.43
C GLY A 143 -4.74 6.38 2.07
N GLY A 144 -5.97 6.19 1.61
CA GLY A 144 -7.14 6.79 2.22
C GLY A 144 -8.31 6.86 1.26
N SER A 145 -9.45 7.28 1.77
CA SER A 145 -10.64 7.57 0.98
C SER A 145 -11.17 8.94 1.37
N VAL A 146 -11.66 9.68 0.37
CA VAL A 146 -12.28 10.98 0.57
C VAL A 146 -13.71 10.96 0.04
N TRP A 147 -14.61 11.62 0.77
CA TRP A 147 -15.95 11.89 0.26
C TRP A 147 -15.92 13.13 -0.63
N MET A 148 -16.28 12.98 -1.90
CA MET A 148 -16.37 14.07 -2.85
C MET A 148 -17.83 14.39 -3.17
N PHE A 149 -18.20 15.67 -3.11
CA PHE A 149 -19.54 16.14 -3.45
C PHE A 149 -19.56 16.72 -4.86
N ASN A 150 -20.59 16.38 -5.63
CA ASN A 150 -20.81 17.02 -6.92
C ASN A 150 -21.14 18.50 -6.70
N PRO A 151 -20.35 19.44 -7.25
CA PRO A 151 -20.56 20.87 -7.05
C PRO A 151 -21.88 21.38 -7.67
N ASN A 152 -22.51 20.59 -8.55
CA ASN A 152 -23.81 20.91 -9.15
C ASN A 152 -25.00 20.41 -8.31
N SER A 153 -24.77 19.67 -7.22
CA SER A 153 -25.84 19.29 -6.29
C SER A 153 -26.42 20.52 -5.58
N SER A 154 -27.71 20.47 -5.23
CA SER A 154 -28.31 21.58 -4.46
C SER A 154 -27.68 21.66 -3.06
N PRO A 155 -27.67 22.85 -2.43
CA PRO A 155 -27.15 23.02 -1.08
C PRO A 155 -27.77 22.05 -0.06
N GLU A 156 -29.06 21.75 -0.19
CA GLU A 156 -29.77 20.83 0.71
C GLU A 156 -29.29 19.38 0.54
N VAL A 157 -28.97 18.97 -0.68
CA VAL A 157 -28.40 17.63 -0.95
C VAL A 157 -26.99 17.53 -0.39
N ILE A 158 -26.17 18.56 -0.57
CA ILE A 158 -24.81 18.60 -0.02
C ILE A 158 -24.88 18.55 1.52
N GLN A 159 -25.76 19.34 2.14
CA GLN A 159 -25.95 19.31 3.59
C GLN A 159 -26.36 17.92 4.09
N ALA A 160 -27.37 17.30 3.47
CA ALA A 160 -27.81 15.96 3.87
C ALA A 160 -26.70 14.90 3.70
N ALA A 161 -25.86 15.02 2.67
CA ALA A 161 -24.73 14.13 2.46
C ALA A 161 -23.64 14.31 3.53
N VAL A 162 -23.34 15.56 3.92
CA VAL A 162 -22.42 15.86 5.02
C VAL A 162 -22.96 15.32 6.35
N ASP A 163 -24.23 15.56 6.67
CA ASP A 163 -24.85 15.07 7.91
C ASP A 163 -24.81 13.54 7.98
N TRP A 164 -25.07 12.87 6.85
CA TRP A 164 -24.96 11.41 6.76
C TRP A 164 -23.54 10.89 6.99
N ILE A 165 -22.52 11.56 6.44
CA ILE A 165 -21.12 11.19 6.66
C ILE A 165 -20.72 11.39 8.12
N LEU A 166 -21.13 12.50 8.74
CA LEU A 166 -20.87 12.75 10.15
C LEU A 166 -21.51 11.68 11.03
N PHE A 167 -22.75 11.29 10.75
CA PHE A 167 -23.39 10.16 11.42
C PHE A 167 -22.64 8.84 11.18
N LYS A 168 -22.35 8.51 9.92
CA LYS A 168 -21.75 7.22 9.56
C LYS A 168 -20.34 7.04 10.14
N GLU A 169 -19.49 8.07 10.02
CA GLU A 169 -18.06 7.98 10.32
C GLU A 169 -17.71 8.48 11.73
N PHE A 170 -18.51 9.40 12.31
CA PHE A 170 -18.15 10.10 13.54
C PHE A 170 -19.10 9.90 14.73
N ASP A 171 -20.30 9.34 14.53
CA ASP A 171 -21.21 9.05 15.64
C ASP A 171 -20.80 7.77 16.39
N LEU A 172 -20.49 7.92 17.69
CA LEU A 172 -19.98 6.81 18.50
C LEU A 172 -21.05 5.77 18.85
N GLU A 173 -22.33 6.14 18.93
CA GLU A 173 -23.42 5.19 19.17
C GLU A 173 -23.65 4.31 17.94
N ASN A 174 -23.59 4.91 16.76
CA ASN A 174 -23.64 4.20 15.50
C ASN A 174 -22.40 3.31 15.31
N LEU A 175 -21.19 3.76 15.68
CA LEU A 175 -19.99 2.93 15.67
C LEU A 175 -20.14 1.70 16.57
N ASP A 176 -20.59 1.90 17.83
CA ASP A 176 -20.82 0.81 18.79
C ASP A 176 -21.81 -0.23 18.24
N ALA A 177 -22.95 0.23 17.72
CA ALA A 177 -23.96 -0.65 17.11
C ALA A 177 -23.43 -1.42 15.88
N GLN A 178 -22.60 -0.77 15.05
CA GLN A 178 -21.97 -1.44 13.89
C GLN A 178 -20.97 -2.50 14.35
N LEU A 179 -20.11 -2.19 15.31
CA LEU A 179 -19.12 -3.13 15.83
C LEU A 179 -19.76 -4.31 16.56
N GLN A 180 -20.89 -4.09 17.26
CA GLN A 180 -21.68 -5.17 17.83
C GLN A 180 -22.19 -6.12 16.73
N ALA A 181 -22.79 -5.57 15.66
CA ALA A 181 -23.25 -6.38 14.53
C ALA A 181 -22.10 -7.12 13.83
N ASP A 182 -20.93 -6.47 13.71
CA ASP A 182 -19.71 -7.04 13.17
C ASP A 182 -19.17 -8.19 14.03
N GLN A 183 -19.21 -8.05 15.35
CA GLN A 183 -18.85 -9.13 16.27
C GLN A 183 -19.83 -10.31 16.16
N GLU A 184 -21.14 -10.06 16.07
CA GLU A 184 -22.16 -11.10 15.93
C GLU A 184 -22.00 -11.92 14.64
N ARG A 185 -21.52 -11.30 13.56
CA ARG A 185 -21.19 -11.99 12.30
C ARG A 185 -19.78 -12.60 12.27
N GLY A 186 -18.99 -12.44 13.34
CA GLY A 186 -17.63 -12.96 13.44
C GLY A 186 -16.61 -12.21 12.56
N ALA A 187 -16.84 -10.92 12.30
CA ALA A 187 -15.90 -10.10 11.54
C ALA A 187 -14.58 -9.89 12.27
N PHE A 188 -13.52 -9.60 11.50
CA PHE A 188 -12.24 -9.16 12.05
C PHE A 188 -12.29 -7.68 12.42
N ILE A 189 -12.01 -7.36 13.68
CA ILE A 189 -12.14 -6.02 14.27
C ILE A 189 -10.82 -5.66 14.95
N GLY A 190 -10.35 -4.43 14.69
CA GLY A 190 -9.12 -3.88 15.29
C GLY A 190 -7.86 -4.08 14.44
N ALA A 191 -7.99 -4.04 13.10
CA ALA A 191 -6.83 -3.88 12.24
C ALA A 191 -6.03 -2.63 12.65
N PRO A 192 -4.69 -2.65 12.64
CA PRO A 192 -3.90 -1.50 13.06
C PRO A 192 -4.05 -0.37 12.05
N GLU A 193 -4.40 0.84 12.50
CA GLU A 193 -4.55 2.01 11.63
C GLU A 193 -3.64 3.15 12.08
N SER A 194 -3.14 3.95 11.14
CA SER A 194 -2.47 5.22 11.47
C SER A 194 -3.54 6.27 11.81
N PRO A 195 -3.48 6.92 12.99
CA PRO A 195 -4.48 7.90 13.38
C PRO A 195 -4.39 9.16 12.48
N ILE A 196 -5.51 9.51 11.84
CA ILE A 196 -5.62 10.74 11.02
C ILE A 196 -5.96 11.99 11.84
N PHE A 197 -6.47 11.82 13.06
CA PHE A 197 -6.73 12.87 14.04
C PHE A 197 -6.44 12.34 15.46
N THR A 198 -6.24 13.25 16.42
CA THR A 198 -5.93 12.93 17.82
C THR A 198 -6.87 13.68 18.78
N GLY A 199 -6.77 13.42 20.09
CA GLY A 199 -7.52 14.10 21.14
C GLY A 199 -8.70 13.30 21.72
N GLU A 200 -9.54 13.96 22.52
CA GLU A 200 -10.60 13.30 23.31
C GLU A 200 -11.55 12.44 22.47
N TYR A 201 -11.92 12.91 21.27
CA TYR A 201 -12.79 12.14 20.37
C TYR A 201 -12.10 10.85 19.87
N PHE A 202 -10.81 10.93 19.52
CA PHE A 202 -10.04 9.77 19.11
C PHE A 202 -9.94 8.73 20.24
N GLU A 203 -9.66 9.18 21.46
CA GLU A 203 -9.61 8.31 22.64
C GLU A 203 -10.96 7.62 22.90
N ALA A 204 -12.06 8.37 22.80
CA ALA A 204 -13.40 7.80 22.96
C ALA A 204 -13.75 6.79 21.85
N ARG A 205 -13.38 7.09 20.59
CA ARG A 205 -13.55 6.17 19.46
C ARG A 205 -12.75 4.89 19.65
N GLN A 206 -11.50 5.00 20.07
CA GLN A 206 -10.63 3.85 20.29
C GLN A 206 -11.15 2.96 21.42
N ALA A 207 -11.65 3.55 22.51
CA ALA A 207 -12.24 2.80 23.61
C ALA A 207 -13.47 1.96 23.18
N VAL A 208 -14.28 2.48 22.24
CA VAL A 208 -15.39 1.73 21.64
C VAL A 208 -14.83 0.55 20.82
N ILE A 209 -13.85 0.79 19.95
CA ILE A 209 -13.21 -0.26 19.12
C ILE A 209 -12.60 -1.36 19.99
N ASP A 210 -11.85 -0.99 21.03
CA ASP A 210 -11.17 -1.92 21.94
C ASP A 210 -12.12 -2.88 22.66
N THR A 211 -13.39 -2.51 22.81
CA THR A 211 -14.43 -3.38 23.39
C THR A 211 -14.75 -4.58 22.49
N TYR A 212 -14.55 -4.44 21.17
CA TYR A 212 -14.90 -5.45 20.17
C TYR A 212 -13.67 -6.07 19.47
N THR A 213 -12.47 -5.50 19.65
CA THR A 213 -11.23 -5.96 19.02
C THR A 213 -10.98 -7.45 19.25
N ASN A 214 -10.80 -8.18 18.15
CA ASN A 214 -10.38 -9.58 18.12
C ASN A 214 -9.09 -9.80 17.31
N ALA A 215 -8.51 -8.72 16.79
CA ALA A 215 -7.23 -8.72 16.11
C ALA A 215 -6.07 -9.10 17.05
N PRO A 216 -5.07 -9.88 16.58
CA PRO A 216 -3.90 -10.24 17.37
C PRO A 216 -2.89 -9.07 17.45
N LEU A 217 -3.20 -8.04 18.24
CA LEU A 217 -2.44 -6.78 18.26
C LEU A 217 -0.94 -6.94 18.56
N GLU A 218 -0.54 -7.97 19.33
CA GLU A 218 0.87 -8.29 19.58
C GLU A 218 1.64 -8.61 18.28
N ASN A 219 0.98 -9.17 17.28
CA ASN A 219 1.59 -9.44 15.96
C ASN A 219 1.82 -8.16 15.15
N TYR A 220 1.19 -7.05 15.54
CA TYR A 220 1.17 -5.78 14.81
C TYR A 220 1.95 -4.67 15.54
N THR A 221 2.57 -4.98 16.69
CA THR A 221 3.33 -4.00 17.49
C THR A 221 4.40 -3.29 16.66
N THR A 222 5.11 -4.01 15.77
CA THR A 222 6.13 -3.39 14.89
C THR A 222 5.54 -2.34 13.95
N PHE A 223 4.31 -2.55 13.45
CA PHE A 223 3.62 -1.52 12.67
C PHE A 223 3.13 -0.38 13.55
N ILE A 224 2.43 -0.69 14.65
CA ILE A 224 1.84 0.32 15.55
C ILE A 224 2.90 1.29 16.04
N GLU A 225 3.99 0.79 16.62
CA GLU A 225 5.08 1.61 17.16
C GLU A 225 5.98 2.22 16.08
N GLY A 226 6.14 1.52 14.94
CA GLY A 226 6.98 1.98 13.85
C GLY A 226 6.33 3.05 12.97
N SER A 227 4.99 3.08 12.90
CA SER A 227 4.24 3.96 11.99
C SER A 227 4.47 5.45 12.27
N GLU A 228 4.73 5.82 13.54
CA GLU A 228 5.05 7.19 13.93
C GLU A 228 6.41 7.67 13.40
N GLN A 229 7.29 6.75 13.01
CA GLN A 229 8.65 7.02 12.55
C GLN A 229 8.75 7.08 11.03
N VAL A 230 7.67 6.73 10.32
CA VAL A 230 7.60 6.72 8.85
C VAL A 230 6.64 7.81 8.40
N ALA A 231 7.14 8.79 7.65
CA ALA A 231 6.33 9.86 7.12
C ALA A 231 5.32 9.33 6.09
N LEU A 232 4.04 9.71 6.26
CA LEU A 232 2.99 9.43 5.29
C LEU A 232 3.05 10.47 4.16
N MET A 233 3.39 10.03 2.96
CA MET A 233 3.49 10.86 1.76
C MET A 233 2.21 10.78 0.94
N ALA A 234 1.71 11.94 0.50
CA ALA A 234 0.56 11.97 -0.41
C ALA A 234 0.91 11.36 -1.78
N GLU A 235 -0.13 10.96 -2.52
CA GLU A 235 0.03 10.61 -3.92
C GLU A 235 0.59 11.77 -4.76
N PRO A 236 1.30 11.48 -5.87
CA PRO A 236 1.69 12.49 -6.85
C PRO A 236 0.53 13.44 -7.19
N PRO A 237 0.71 14.77 -7.09
CA PRO A 237 -0.41 15.72 -7.12
C PRO A 237 -1.08 15.90 -8.49
N ILE A 238 -0.43 15.43 -9.56
CA ILE A 238 -0.87 15.64 -10.94
C ILE A 238 -1.04 14.30 -11.64
N GLU A 239 -2.27 14.02 -12.08
CA GLU A 239 -2.60 12.89 -12.97
C GLU A 239 -2.05 11.54 -12.48
N THR A 240 -2.16 11.29 -11.16
CA THR A 240 -1.58 10.14 -10.46
C THR A 240 -1.85 8.81 -11.15
N GLN A 241 -3.10 8.57 -11.56
CA GLN A 241 -3.47 7.31 -12.22
C GLN A 241 -2.79 7.15 -13.58
N GLN A 242 -2.57 8.24 -14.33
CA GLN A 242 -1.81 8.20 -15.57
C GLN A 242 -0.30 8.02 -15.31
N LEU A 243 0.22 8.60 -14.22
CA LEU A 243 1.60 8.38 -13.78
C LEU A 243 1.84 6.91 -13.44
N TYR A 244 0.95 6.32 -12.64
CA TYR A 244 1.01 4.90 -12.32
C TYR A 244 0.94 4.04 -13.58
N ALA A 245 0.03 4.34 -14.50
CA ALA A 245 -0.07 3.66 -15.78
C ALA A 245 1.20 3.79 -16.65
N ALA A 246 1.89 4.93 -16.60
CA ALA A 246 3.13 5.14 -17.34
C ALA A 246 4.30 4.30 -16.79
N ILE A 247 4.35 4.10 -15.47
CA ILE A 247 5.40 3.32 -14.79
C ILE A 247 5.14 1.82 -14.85
N ASP A 248 3.87 1.39 -14.86
CA ASP A 248 3.45 -0.02 -14.79
C ASP A 248 4.24 -0.94 -15.76
N PRO A 249 4.42 -0.60 -17.05
CA PRO A 249 5.16 -1.45 -17.99
C PRO A 249 6.64 -1.68 -17.60
N ALA A 250 7.29 -0.71 -16.96
CA ALA A 250 8.67 -0.85 -16.51
C ALA A 250 8.77 -1.89 -15.38
N VAL A 251 7.83 -1.85 -14.42
CA VAL A 251 7.74 -2.84 -13.32
C VAL A 251 7.43 -4.23 -13.88
N GLN A 252 6.46 -4.33 -14.80
CA GLN A 252 6.12 -5.59 -15.46
C GLN A 252 7.33 -6.20 -16.19
N ALA A 253 8.09 -5.38 -16.92
CA ALA A 253 9.24 -5.82 -17.67
C ALA A 253 10.35 -6.39 -16.77
N VAL A 254 10.70 -5.71 -15.67
CA VAL A 254 11.76 -6.20 -14.77
C VAL A 254 11.38 -7.45 -13.97
N LEU A 255 10.10 -7.80 -13.93
CA LEU A 255 9.61 -9.03 -13.31
C LEU A 255 9.43 -10.19 -14.30
N THR A 256 9.44 -9.91 -15.61
CA THR A 256 9.15 -10.90 -16.65
C THR A 256 10.26 -11.11 -17.68
N ASP A 257 11.25 -10.21 -17.73
CA ASP A 257 12.43 -10.31 -18.60
C ASP A 257 13.73 -10.07 -17.80
N GLU A 258 14.56 -11.11 -17.68
CA GLU A 258 15.87 -11.06 -17.02
C GLU A 258 16.84 -10.09 -17.73
N ASN A 259 16.60 -9.77 -19.00
CA ASN A 259 17.41 -8.84 -19.77
C ASN A 259 16.84 -7.41 -19.79
N ALA A 260 15.73 -7.15 -19.10
CA ALA A 260 15.16 -5.82 -18.97
C ALA A 260 16.21 -4.81 -18.47
N ASN A 261 16.21 -3.60 -19.03
CA ASN A 261 17.10 -2.50 -18.65
C ASN A 261 16.30 -1.46 -17.85
N PRO A 262 16.41 -1.43 -16.51
CA PRO A 262 15.58 -0.56 -15.69
C PRO A 262 15.74 0.94 -15.97
N GLN A 263 16.96 1.40 -16.28
CA GLN A 263 17.23 2.79 -16.64
C GLN A 263 16.47 3.19 -17.89
N GLU A 264 16.61 2.42 -18.96
CA GLU A 264 15.98 2.72 -20.26
C GLU A 264 14.45 2.68 -20.16
N LEU A 265 13.91 1.71 -19.42
CA LEU A 265 12.47 1.59 -19.19
C LEU A 265 11.90 2.80 -18.43
N LEU A 266 12.56 3.24 -17.36
CA LEU A 266 12.11 4.39 -16.59
C LEU A 266 12.29 5.70 -17.37
N GLU A 267 13.40 5.88 -18.10
CA GLU A 267 13.61 7.06 -18.95
C GLU A 267 12.52 7.18 -20.01
N GLN A 268 12.16 6.06 -20.65
CA GLN A 268 11.08 6.03 -21.64
C GLN A 268 9.73 6.39 -21.01
N ALA A 269 9.39 5.76 -19.88
CA ALA A 269 8.16 6.05 -19.15
C ALA A 269 8.09 7.52 -18.69
N GLN A 270 9.19 8.06 -18.19
CA GLN A 270 9.30 9.44 -17.75
C GLN A 270 9.12 10.42 -18.90
N GLN A 271 9.80 10.20 -20.03
CA GLN A 271 9.66 11.04 -21.21
C GLN A 271 8.22 10.99 -21.75
N GLN A 272 7.61 9.80 -21.78
CA GLN A 272 6.23 9.65 -22.20
C GLN A 272 5.28 10.43 -21.30
N PHE A 273 5.39 10.27 -19.98
CA PHE A 273 4.53 10.96 -19.03
C PHE A 273 4.72 12.49 -19.09
N GLN A 274 5.97 12.96 -19.17
CA GLN A 274 6.28 14.38 -19.33
C GLN A 274 5.57 14.96 -20.56
N THR A 275 5.81 14.37 -21.73
CA THR A 275 5.34 14.94 -23.01
C THR A 275 3.85 14.78 -23.27
N GLN A 276 3.25 13.68 -22.82
CA GLN A 276 1.86 13.34 -23.11
C GLN A 276 0.89 13.81 -22.02
N VAL A 277 1.37 14.07 -20.80
CA VAL A 277 0.51 14.43 -19.66
C VAL A 277 0.89 15.79 -19.08
N LEU A 278 2.14 15.95 -18.63
CA LEU A 278 2.56 17.18 -17.92
C LEU A 278 2.64 18.40 -18.86
N ASP A 279 3.25 18.25 -20.04
CA ASP A 279 3.43 19.35 -21.00
C ASP A 279 2.12 19.78 -21.70
N GLN A 280 1.03 19.01 -21.51
CA GLN A 280 -0.29 19.32 -22.07
C GLN A 280 -1.12 20.23 -21.16
N ARG A 281 -0.58 20.68 -20.03
CA ARG A 281 -1.28 21.45 -18.99
C ARG A 281 -0.86 22.91 -18.94
#